data_AF-A0A420TPA5-F1
#
_entry.id   AF-A0A420TPA5-F1
#
_cell.length_a   1.000
_cell.length_b   1.000
_cell.length_c   1.000
_cell.angle_alpha   90.00
_cell.angle_beta   90.00
_cell.angle_gamma   90.00
#
_symmetry.space_group_name_H-M   'P 1'
#
loop_
_entity.id
_entity.type
_entity.pdbx_description
1 polymer ?
#
loop_
_entity_poly.entity_id
_entity_poly.type
_entity_poly.pdbx_seq_one_letter_code
_entity_poly.pdbx_strand_id
1 'polypeptide(L)'
;MVLPLESSFFSVLVFLLEKLVYFENWWYEVIWSHWRPSSTTTLDKLVKRKEDEIWHAVIFGKDGQVRRIFEDLTNKPEARVTFPNVTGNGVAAFSPSSSPRDTEAGAPSYRPDTKLQKAVETDVKEHGVFDRDENYEMAVQARLEAIAERLANSSRSLTKKEKEQAQEWWSSGPFSLLWMAIHQDHKSDVDYLLTEHNQKLHKGNGSSNETVLHLAVSKNDLDLVRDILEKSSYTSPHTYINARDSGPRTALHNLVSSLCLPYGYHIPGDLNKTFDILDLLSQHGANIDALDMSFRTPLHMLLSRTLNRKRFWPEELSTIPLDRLMDKLLQAGTEVNTKDFQGM
;
A
#
# COMPACT_ATOMS: atom_id res chain seq x y z
N MET A 1 -79.11 28.85 37.77
CA MET A 1 -78.52 29.32 36.50
C MET A 1 -77.09 28.82 36.48
N VAL A 2 -76.90 27.57 36.02
CA VAL A 2 -75.61 26.87 36.03
C VAL A 2 -74.98 27.09 34.65
N LEU A 3 -73.86 27.82 34.61
CA LEU A 3 -73.15 28.17 33.38
C LEU A 3 -72.26 27.00 32.92
N PRO A 4 -72.11 26.76 31.60
CA PRO A 4 -71.40 25.61 31.05
C PRO A 4 -69.90 25.92 30.94
N LEU A 5 -69.15 25.75 32.03
CA LEU A 5 -67.70 25.94 32.06
C LEU A 5 -66.89 24.69 31.66
N GLU A 6 -67.52 23.52 31.51
CA GLU A 6 -66.80 22.26 31.27
C GLU A 6 -66.41 22.02 29.80
N SER A 7 -67.14 22.59 28.83
CA SER A 7 -66.95 22.28 27.40
C SER A 7 -65.71 22.95 26.77
N SER A 8 -65.39 24.17 27.21
CA SER A 8 -64.22 24.92 26.74
C SER A 8 -62.92 24.31 27.25
N PHE A 9 -62.89 23.92 28.53
CA PHE A 9 -61.71 23.32 29.16
C PHE A 9 -61.35 21.97 28.52
N PHE A 10 -62.35 21.14 28.21
CA PHE A 10 -62.10 19.85 27.57
C PHE A 10 -61.55 19.99 26.15
N SER A 11 -62.02 20.98 25.38
CA SER A 11 -61.53 21.24 24.02
C SER A 11 -60.09 21.76 24.02
N VAL A 12 -59.74 22.63 24.97
CA VAL A 12 -58.35 23.11 25.15
C VAL A 12 -57.44 21.98 25.61
N LEU A 13 -57.91 21.11 26.50
CA LEU A 13 -57.14 19.96 26.98
C LEU A 13 -56.87 18.94 25.87
N VAL A 14 -57.87 18.62 25.04
CA VAL A 14 -57.72 17.70 23.90
C VAL A 14 -56.74 18.28 22.88
N PHE A 15 -56.83 19.57 22.57
CA PHE A 15 -55.88 20.24 21.67
C PHE A 15 -54.44 20.23 22.20
N LEU A 16 -54.25 20.43 23.51
CA LEU A 16 -52.93 20.36 24.14
C LEU A 16 -52.37 18.93 24.17
N LEU A 17 -53.21 17.92 24.40
CA LEU A 17 -52.81 16.51 24.37
C LEU A 17 -52.41 16.07 22.96
N GLU A 18 -53.15 16.50 21.94
CA GLU A 18 -52.82 16.20 20.53
C GLU A 18 -51.48 16.84 20.12
N LYS A 19 -51.20 18.06 20.60
CA LYS A 19 -49.90 18.71 20.42
C LYS A 19 -48.78 18.02 21.20
N LEU A 20 -49.04 17.51 22.40
CA LEU A 20 -48.07 16.75 23.19
C LEU A 20 -47.70 15.41 22.54
N VAL A 21 -48.68 14.68 22.01
CA VAL A 21 -48.43 13.43 21.26
C VAL A 21 -47.62 13.71 19.99
N TYR A 22 -47.92 14.81 19.28
CA TYR A 22 -47.14 15.22 18.12
C TYR A 22 -45.71 15.63 18.51
N PHE A 23 -45.53 16.26 19.67
CA PHE A 23 -44.22 16.62 20.20
C PHE A 23 -43.43 15.38 20.64
N GLU A 24 -44.06 14.38 21.26
CA GLU A 24 -43.42 13.10 21.59
C GLU A 24 -42.98 12.36 20.33
N ASN A 25 -43.83 12.25 19.29
CA ASN A 25 -43.43 11.62 18.03
C ASN A 25 -42.31 12.39 17.32
N TRP A 26 -42.33 13.72 17.37
CA TRP A 26 -41.27 14.54 16.81
C TRP A 26 -39.95 14.40 17.59
N TRP A 27 -40.00 14.35 18.93
CA TRP A 27 -38.83 14.05 19.76
C TRP A 27 -38.35 12.62 19.55
N TYR A 28 -39.25 11.64 19.37
CA TYR A 28 -38.86 10.29 18.99
C TYR A 28 -38.16 10.30 17.63
N GLU A 29 -38.67 10.92 16.58
CA GLU A 29 -37.99 11.01 15.28
C GLU A 29 -36.66 11.79 15.34
N VAL A 30 -36.57 12.87 16.12
CA VAL A 30 -35.35 13.68 16.29
C VAL A 30 -34.31 12.94 17.13
N ILE A 31 -34.71 12.31 18.24
CA ILE A 31 -33.82 11.49 19.08
C ILE A 31 -33.41 10.25 18.32
N TRP A 32 -34.31 9.60 17.60
CA TRP A 32 -34.05 8.35 16.87
C TRP A 32 -33.23 8.60 15.59
N SER A 33 -33.35 9.77 14.95
CA SER A 33 -32.42 10.21 13.89
C SER A 33 -31.05 10.64 14.43
N HIS A 34 -30.97 11.18 15.66
CA HIS A 34 -29.69 11.45 16.35
C HIS A 34 -29.04 10.20 16.99
N TRP A 35 -29.83 9.20 17.36
CA TRP A 35 -29.38 7.95 18.00
C TRP A 35 -29.20 6.80 17.03
N ARG A 36 -29.70 6.89 15.78
CA ARG A 36 -29.20 6.03 14.72
C ARG A 36 -27.70 6.34 14.61
N PRO A 37 -26.80 5.39 14.91
CA PRO A 37 -25.43 5.54 14.47
C PRO A 37 -25.54 5.68 12.96
N SER A 38 -25.18 6.85 12.42
CA SER A 38 -25.16 7.02 10.97
C SER A 38 -24.38 5.83 10.40
N SER A 39 -24.86 5.24 9.29
CA SER A 39 -24.16 4.13 8.63
C SER A 39 -22.67 4.44 8.48
N THR A 40 -22.32 5.70 8.24
CA THR A 40 -20.97 6.26 8.24
C THR A 40 -20.18 5.99 9.52
N THR A 41 -20.73 6.22 10.73
CA THR A 41 -20.03 5.93 12.00
C THR A 41 -19.83 4.42 12.25
N THR A 42 -20.73 3.58 11.74
CA THR A 42 -20.61 2.12 11.85
C THR A 42 -19.59 1.58 10.85
N LEU A 43 -19.66 2.06 9.61
CA LEU A 43 -18.73 1.74 8.54
C LEU A 43 -17.31 2.17 8.92
N ASP A 44 -17.11 3.39 9.42
CA ASP A 44 -15.80 3.89 9.83
C ASP A 44 -15.15 3.03 10.92
N LYS A 45 -15.93 2.57 11.91
CA LYS A 45 -15.45 1.65 12.95
C LYS A 45 -15.04 0.31 12.37
N LEU A 46 -15.79 -0.22 11.40
CA LEU A 46 -15.48 -1.50 10.76
C LEU A 46 -14.25 -1.38 9.84
N VAL A 47 -14.12 -0.28 9.09
CA VAL A 47 -12.93 -0.05 8.26
C VAL A 47 -11.70 0.13 9.14
N LYS A 48 -11.79 0.86 10.26
CA LYS A 48 -10.68 0.98 11.22
C LYS A 48 -10.27 -0.38 11.80
N ARG A 49 -11.24 -1.24 12.13
CA ARG A 49 -10.95 -2.61 12.59
C ARG A 49 -10.22 -3.42 11.51
N LYS A 50 -10.63 -3.28 10.24
CA LYS A 50 -9.96 -3.94 9.12
C LYS A 50 -8.55 -3.39 8.88
N GLU A 51 -8.35 -2.09 9.05
CA GLU A 51 -7.02 -1.48 9.04
C GLU A 51 -6.13 -2.11 10.13
N ASP A 52 -6.63 -2.23 11.37
CA ASP A 52 -5.89 -2.87 12.46
C ASP A 52 -5.56 -4.35 12.18
N GLU A 53 -6.48 -5.10 11.56
CA GLU A 53 -6.29 -6.49 11.14
C GLU A 53 -5.17 -6.61 10.10
N ILE A 54 -5.17 -5.73 9.08
CA ILE A 54 -4.15 -5.68 8.05
C ILE A 54 -2.78 -5.34 8.65
N TRP A 55 -2.71 -4.34 9.53
CA TRP A 55 -1.46 -3.97 10.19
C TRP A 55 -0.94 -5.06 11.13
N HIS A 56 -1.84 -5.79 11.79
CA HIS A 56 -1.44 -6.96 12.57
C HIS A 56 -0.87 -8.06 11.67
N ALA A 57 -1.51 -8.32 10.52
CA ALA A 57 -1.05 -9.32 9.56
C ALA A 57 0.32 -8.98 8.96
N VAL A 58 0.60 -7.71 8.63
CA VAL A 58 1.90 -7.34 8.08
C VAL A 58 3.03 -7.40 9.12
N ILE A 59 2.75 -7.10 10.40
CA ILE A 59 3.81 -7.02 11.44
C ILE A 59 4.06 -8.38 12.12
N PHE A 60 3.00 -9.14 12.39
CA PHE A 60 3.06 -10.37 13.16
C PHE A 60 2.63 -11.62 12.35
N GLY A 61 2.06 -11.41 11.17
CA GLY A 61 1.57 -12.49 10.31
C GLY A 61 2.67 -13.10 9.45
N LYS A 62 2.23 -13.73 8.37
CA LYS A 62 3.05 -14.39 7.37
C LYS A 62 2.74 -13.77 6.02
N ASP A 63 3.68 -13.88 5.08
CA ASP A 63 3.48 -13.52 3.69
C ASP A 63 2.18 -14.11 3.12
N GLY A 64 1.45 -13.29 2.36
CA GLY A 64 0.16 -13.60 1.73
C GLY A 64 -1.06 -13.37 2.64
N GLN A 65 -0.90 -13.06 3.93
CA GLN A 65 -2.06 -12.77 4.79
C GLN A 65 -2.70 -11.42 4.47
N VAL A 66 -1.91 -10.40 4.14
CA VAL A 66 -2.46 -9.09 3.77
C VAL A 66 -3.25 -9.23 2.48
N ARG A 67 -2.69 -9.90 1.47
CA ARG A 67 -3.37 -10.23 0.22
C ARG A 67 -4.74 -10.90 0.46
N ARG A 68 -4.78 -11.96 1.28
CA ARG A 68 -6.04 -12.67 1.59
C ARG A 68 -7.09 -11.76 2.22
N ILE A 69 -6.68 -10.86 3.12
CA ILE A 69 -7.62 -9.91 3.75
C ILE A 69 -8.23 -8.96 2.70
N PHE A 70 -7.45 -8.52 1.70
CA PHE A 70 -7.95 -7.67 0.62
C PHE A 70 -8.82 -8.43 -0.39
N GLU A 71 -8.45 -9.66 -0.74
CA GLU A 71 -9.26 -10.55 -1.59
C GLU A 71 -10.62 -10.84 -0.93
N ASP A 72 -10.64 -11.16 0.37
CA ASP A 72 -11.86 -11.33 1.16
C ASP A 72 -12.69 -10.04 1.26
N LEU A 73 -12.04 -8.87 1.28
CA LEU A 73 -12.72 -7.56 1.32
C LEU A 73 -13.41 -7.23 -0.01
N THR A 74 -12.78 -7.60 -1.12
CA THR A 74 -13.22 -7.24 -2.48
C THR A 74 -14.00 -8.34 -3.18
N ASN A 75 -14.22 -9.48 -2.50
CA ASN A 75 -14.88 -10.67 -3.01
C ASN A 75 -14.24 -11.23 -4.29
N LYS A 76 -12.92 -11.04 -4.46
CA LYS A 76 -12.14 -11.64 -5.54
C LYS A 76 -11.65 -13.02 -5.05
N PRO A 77 -12.21 -14.15 -5.52
CA PRO A 77 -11.71 -15.46 -5.09
C PRO A 77 -10.29 -15.71 -5.64
N GLU A 78 -9.46 -16.41 -4.86
CA GLU A 78 -8.17 -16.95 -5.30
C GLU A 78 -8.37 -17.63 -6.67
N ALA A 79 -7.74 -17.11 -7.72
CA ALA A 79 -7.55 -17.86 -8.95
C ALA A 79 -6.68 -19.08 -8.58
N ARG A 80 -7.32 -20.22 -8.29
CA ARG A 80 -6.64 -21.49 -8.05
C ARG A 80 -5.67 -21.72 -9.20
N VAL A 81 -4.39 -21.60 -8.91
CA VAL A 81 -3.32 -22.12 -9.76
C VAL A 81 -3.53 -23.63 -9.84
N THR A 82 -4.25 -24.08 -10.86
CA THR A 82 -4.26 -25.49 -11.25
C THR A 82 -2.90 -25.79 -11.85
N PHE A 83 -2.00 -26.32 -11.02
CA PHE A 83 -0.84 -27.04 -11.53
C PHE A 83 -1.35 -28.19 -12.41
N PRO A 84 -0.90 -28.32 -13.67
CA PRO A 84 -1.24 -29.49 -14.45
C PRO A 84 -0.56 -30.70 -13.80
N ASN A 85 -1.37 -31.63 -13.31
CA ASN A 85 -0.92 -32.94 -12.89
C ASN A 85 -0.24 -33.63 -14.07
N VAL A 86 1.09 -33.71 -14.01
CA VAL A 86 1.86 -34.64 -14.82
C VAL A 86 1.68 -36.03 -14.21
N THR A 87 0.77 -36.81 -14.78
CA THR A 87 0.87 -38.28 -14.73
C THR A 87 0.64 -38.82 -16.13
N GLY A 88 1.62 -39.58 -16.60
CA GLY A 88 1.71 -40.04 -17.97
C GLY A 88 0.77 -41.17 -18.36
N ASN A 89 0.73 -41.34 -19.69
CA ASN A 89 0.39 -42.53 -20.48
C ASN A 89 -1.05 -43.08 -20.42
N GLY A 90 -1.69 -43.10 -21.60
CA GLY A 90 -2.79 -44.03 -21.88
C GLY A 90 -3.68 -43.62 -23.04
N VAL A 91 -3.38 -44.15 -24.22
CA VAL A 91 -4.11 -44.06 -25.49
C VAL A 91 -5.59 -44.46 -25.38
N ALA A 92 -6.52 -43.65 -25.90
CA ALA A 92 -7.70 -44.11 -26.64
C ALA A 92 -8.42 -42.93 -27.33
N ALA A 93 -8.64 -43.08 -28.64
CA ALA A 93 -9.36 -42.19 -29.52
C ALA A 93 -10.88 -42.27 -29.32
N PHE A 94 -11.62 -41.17 -29.47
CA PHE A 94 -12.95 -41.12 -30.12
C PHE A 94 -13.28 -39.68 -30.56
N SER A 95 -13.76 -39.56 -31.79
CA SER A 95 -14.10 -38.34 -32.54
C SER A 95 -15.51 -37.79 -32.20
N PRO A 96 -15.88 -36.58 -32.67
CA PRO A 96 -16.88 -35.70 -32.03
C PRO A 96 -18.29 -35.82 -32.63
N SER A 97 -19.32 -35.52 -31.83
CA SER A 97 -20.67 -35.24 -32.35
C SER A 97 -21.36 -34.12 -31.57
N SER A 98 -21.77 -33.08 -32.31
CA SER A 98 -22.92 -32.16 -32.15
C SER A 98 -23.97 -32.56 -31.09
N SER A 99 -24.61 -31.69 -30.31
CA SER A 99 -25.15 -30.36 -30.61
C SER A 99 -25.57 -29.63 -29.31
N PRO A 100 -25.91 -28.33 -29.36
CA PRO A 100 -26.13 -27.46 -28.20
C PRO A 100 -27.59 -27.48 -27.73
N ARG A 101 -27.82 -27.30 -26.42
CA ARG A 101 -29.01 -26.67 -25.84
C ARG A 101 -28.89 -26.55 -24.32
N ASP A 102 -28.83 -25.29 -23.91
CA ASP A 102 -29.60 -24.66 -22.83
C ASP A 102 -29.45 -25.11 -21.37
N THR A 103 -29.47 -24.08 -20.52
CA THR A 103 -29.72 -24.03 -19.06
C THR A 103 -28.55 -24.22 -18.10
N GLU A 104 -27.78 -23.14 -17.92
CA GLU A 104 -27.30 -22.74 -16.58
C GLU A 104 -27.68 -21.26 -16.42
N ALA A 105 -28.92 -20.94 -16.00
CA ALA A 105 -29.27 -20.74 -14.60
C ALA A 105 -28.12 -20.07 -13.84
N GLY A 106 -28.23 -18.74 -13.67
CA GLY A 106 -27.22 -17.89 -13.06
C GLY A 106 -26.59 -18.53 -11.83
N ALA A 107 -25.27 -18.66 -11.89
CA ALA A 107 -24.47 -19.06 -10.75
C ALA A 107 -24.87 -18.16 -9.57
N PRO A 108 -25.23 -18.73 -8.39
CA PRO A 108 -25.45 -17.91 -7.22
C PRO A 108 -24.15 -17.18 -6.96
N SER A 109 -24.16 -15.85 -7.12
CA SER A 109 -23.08 -14.97 -6.71
C SER A 109 -22.82 -15.27 -5.24
N TYR A 110 -21.80 -16.06 -4.96
CA TYR A 110 -21.37 -16.39 -3.62
C TYR A 110 -20.86 -15.09 -3.00
N ARG A 111 -21.76 -14.35 -2.32
CA ARG A 111 -21.42 -13.15 -1.54
C ARG A 111 -21.00 -13.58 -0.14
N PRO A 112 -19.75 -13.32 0.26
CA PRO A 112 -19.36 -13.41 1.66
C PRO A 112 -20.18 -12.40 2.47
N ASP A 113 -21.05 -12.90 3.35
CA ASP A 113 -21.99 -12.07 4.11
C ASP A 113 -21.29 -11.37 5.29
N THR A 114 -20.29 -10.53 5.01
CA THR A 114 -19.47 -9.89 6.04
C THR A 114 -20.17 -8.68 6.66
N LYS A 115 -19.90 -8.40 7.94
CA LYS A 115 -20.45 -7.21 8.62
C LYS A 115 -20.06 -5.90 7.92
N LEU A 116 -18.88 -5.87 7.30
CA LEU A 116 -18.40 -4.70 6.56
C LEU A 116 -19.17 -4.54 5.25
N GLN A 117 -19.37 -5.62 4.50
CA GLN A 117 -20.17 -5.58 3.28
C GLN A 117 -21.60 -5.10 3.55
N LYS A 118 -22.26 -5.61 4.60
CA LYS A 118 -23.59 -5.11 5.01
C LYS A 118 -23.59 -3.62 5.36
N ALA A 119 -22.53 -3.14 6.02
CA ALA A 119 -22.41 -1.73 6.35
C ALA A 119 -22.21 -0.87 5.09
N VAL A 120 -21.42 -1.34 4.12
CA VAL A 120 -21.24 -0.67 2.82
C VAL A 120 -22.55 -0.65 2.03
N GLU A 121 -23.26 -1.78 1.96
CA GLU A 121 -24.58 -1.86 1.33
C GLU A 121 -25.56 -0.85 1.94
N THR A 122 -25.54 -0.69 3.27
CA THR A 122 -26.36 0.31 3.96
C THR A 122 -25.92 1.74 3.62
N ASP A 123 -24.61 2.03 3.66
CA ASP A 123 -24.03 3.34 3.30
C ASP A 123 -24.41 3.76 1.88
N VAL A 124 -24.32 2.82 0.93
CA VAL A 124 -24.67 3.03 -0.48
C VAL A 124 -26.16 3.29 -0.64
N LYS A 125 -27.03 2.51 0.02
CA LYS A 125 -28.50 2.73 0.00
C LYS A 125 -28.91 4.08 0.56
N GLU A 126 -28.23 4.56 1.60
CA GLU A 126 -28.56 5.85 2.24
C GLU A 126 -28.13 7.07 1.42
N HIS A 127 -27.09 6.95 0.60
CA HIS A 127 -26.49 8.09 -0.13
C HIS A 127 -26.69 8.06 -1.64
N GLY A 128 -27.19 6.96 -2.22
CA GLY A 128 -27.35 6.81 -3.66
C GLY A 128 -28.81 6.85 -4.14
N VAL A 129 -29.03 7.39 -5.33
CA VAL A 129 -30.29 7.29 -6.08
C VAL A 129 -30.09 6.24 -7.17
N PHE A 130 -30.68 5.06 -7.01
CA PHE A 130 -30.52 3.94 -7.94
C PHE A 130 -31.85 3.58 -8.59
N ASP A 131 -31.93 3.72 -9.91
CA ASP A 131 -33.11 3.34 -10.70
C ASP A 131 -33.12 1.85 -11.10
N ARG A 132 -32.00 1.12 -10.91
CA ARG A 132 -31.83 -0.31 -11.26
C ARG A 132 -30.88 -1.04 -10.31
N ASP A 133 -31.12 -2.34 -10.10
CA ASP A 133 -30.30 -3.20 -9.24
C ASP A 133 -28.82 -3.31 -9.71
N GLU A 134 -28.56 -3.33 -11.02
CA GLU A 134 -27.19 -3.37 -11.57
C GLU A 134 -26.35 -2.13 -11.16
N ASN A 135 -26.97 -0.95 -11.09
CA ASN A 135 -26.30 0.27 -10.67
C ASN A 135 -25.97 0.25 -9.17
N TYR A 136 -26.79 -0.44 -8.38
CA TYR A 136 -26.58 -0.60 -6.95
C TYR A 136 -25.40 -1.53 -6.66
N GLU A 137 -25.32 -2.69 -7.34
CA GLU A 137 -24.20 -3.62 -7.13
C GLU A 137 -22.85 -3.04 -7.55
N MET A 138 -22.81 -2.34 -8.69
CA MET A 138 -21.61 -1.62 -9.12
C MET A 138 -21.20 -0.54 -8.11
N ALA A 139 -22.15 0.18 -7.52
CA ALA A 139 -21.86 1.19 -6.51
C ALA A 139 -21.32 0.58 -5.20
N VAL A 140 -21.86 -0.57 -4.76
CA VAL A 140 -21.33 -1.31 -3.61
C VAL A 140 -19.90 -1.77 -3.87
N GLN A 141 -19.64 -2.34 -5.05
CA GLN A 141 -18.31 -2.80 -5.41
C GLN A 141 -17.30 -1.65 -5.50
N ALA A 142 -17.66 -0.56 -6.19
CA ALA A 142 -16.81 0.64 -6.27
C ALA A 142 -16.52 1.24 -4.89
N ARG A 143 -17.49 1.18 -3.97
CA ARG A 143 -17.30 1.63 -2.59
C ARG A 143 -16.36 0.71 -1.81
N LEU A 144 -16.45 -0.61 -1.98
CA LEU A 144 -15.50 -1.58 -1.40
C LEU A 144 -14.09 -1.37 -1.95
N GLU A 145 -13.95 -1.16 -3.26
CA GLU A 145 -12.67 -0.88 -3.90
C GLU A 145 -12.06 0.43 -3.42
N ALA A 146 -12.86 1.50 -3.25
CA ALA A 146 -12.38 2.75 -2.66
C ALA A 146 -11.91 2.59 -1.20
N ILE A 147 -12.57 1.73 -0.42
CA ILE A 147 -12.14 1.39 0.93
C ILE A 147 -10.83 0.59 0.87
N ALA A 148 -10.73 -0.40 -0.01
CA ALA A 148 -9.52 -1.19 -0.21
C ALA A 148 -8.34 -0.30 -0.60
N GLU A 149 -8.53 0.61 -1.54
CA GLU A 149 -7.51 1.57 -1.98
C GLU A 149 -7.04 2.49 -0.83
N ARG A 150 -7.97 2.93 0.02
CA ARG A 150 -7.65 3.70 1.23
C ARG A 150 -6.83 2.89 2.23
N LEU A 151 -7.16 1.62 2.42
CA LEU A 151 -6.46 0.71 3.33
C LEU A 151 -5.07 0.33 2.81
N ALA A 152 -4.94 0.08 1.51
CA ALA A 152 -3.67 -0.24 0.84
C ALA A 152 -2.66 0.91 0.99
N ASN A 153 -3.14 2.16 0.92
CA ASN A 153 -2.35 3.37 1.13
C ASN A 153 -2.31 3.85 2.59
N SER A 154 -2.75 3.02 3.55
CA SER A 154 -2.73 3.38 4.97
C SER A 154 -1.30 3.59 5.47
N SER A 155 -1.17 4.48 6.44
CA SER A 155 0.11 4.70 7.11
C SER A 155 -0.10 5.03 8.57
N ARG A 156 0.70 4.45 9.45
CA ARG A 156 0.61 4.75 10.88
C ARG A 156 1.95 4.65 11.58
N SER A 157 2.04 5.31 12.72
CA SER A 157 3.16 5.16 13.64
C SER A 157 3.02 3.87 14.42
N LEU A 158 4.09 3.09 14.48
CA LEU A 158 4.11 1.83 15.22
C LEU A 158 4.11 2.06 16.75
N THR A 159 3.38 1.21 17.45
CA THR A 159 3.46 1.06 18.90
C THR A 159 4.80 0.47 19.33
N LYS A 160 5.15 0.59 20.61
CA LYS A 160 6.42 0.04 21.13
C LYS A 160 6.59 -1.47 20.84
N LYS A 161 5.53 -2.25 21.03
CA LYS A 161 5.52 -3.70 20.77
C LYS A 161 5.72 -4.02 19.29
N GLU A 162 5.08 -3.25 18.42
CA GLU A 162 5.21 -3.40 16.97
C GLU A 162 6.63 -3.04 16.50
N LYS A 163 7.24 -1.98 17.06
CA LYS A 163 8.64 -1.64 16.79
C LYS A 163 9.60 -2.73 17.24
N GLU A 164 9.35 -3.34 18.41
CA GLU A 164 10.14 -4.46 18.91
C GLU A 164 10.06 -5.67 17.96
N GLN A 165 8.85 -5.99 17.48
CA GLN A 165 8.66 -7.08 16.54
C GLN A 165 9.30 -6.80 15.18
N ALA A 166 9.12 -5.59 14.65
CA ALA A 166 9.64 -5.18 13.36
C ALA A 166 11.13 -4.82 13.40
N GLN A 167 11.82 -4.95 14.55
CA GLN A 167 13.22 -4.55 14.72
C GLN A 167 13.51 -3.07 14.37
N GLU A 168 12.50 -2.21 14.49
CA GLU A 168 12.51 -0.79 14.11
C GLU A 168 12.51 0.13 15.36
N TRP A 169 13.55 0.02 16.19
CA TRP A 169 13.61 0.71 17.49
C TRP A 169 13.85 2.22 17.41
N TRP A 170 14.60 2.65 16.40
CA TRP A 170 15.09 4.04 16.29
C TRP A 170 14.21 4.91 15.39
N SER A 171 13.29 4.28 14.67
CA SER A 171 12.42 4.98 13.74
C SER A 171 11.25 5.62 14.48
N SER A 172 11.14 6.94 14.31
CA SER A 172 9.99 7.74 14.72
C SER A 172 9.27 8.22 13.48
N GLY A 173 7.94 8.13 13.47
CA GLY A 173 7.12 8.55 12.34
C GLY A 173 6.24 7.45 11.77
N PRO A 174 5.40 7.79 10.78
CA PRO A 174 4.51 6.84 10.15
C PRO A 174 5.25 5.97 9.14
N PHE A 175 4.80 4.73 9.02
CA PHE A 175 5.19 3.82 7.94
C PHE A 175 3.97 3.57 7.07
N SER A 176 4.16 3.48 5.76
CA SER A 176 3.16 2.96 4.84
C SER A 176 3.08 1.44 4.93
N LEU A 177 1.89 0.89 4.63
CA LEU A 177 1.67 -0.55 4.63
C LEU A 177 2.63 -1.28 3.69
N LEU A 178 2.80 -0.76 2.46
CA LEU A 178 3.73 -1.33 1.47
C LEU A 178 5.17 -1.35 1.97
N TRP A 179 5.65 -0.27 2.58
CA TRP A 179 7.00 -0.23 3.15
C TRP A 179 7.18 -1.32 4.22
N MET A 180 6.18 -1.50 5.08
CA MET A 180 6.23 -2.55 6.12
C MET A 180 6.25 -3.95 5.51
N ALA A 181 5.45 -4.21 4.47
CA ALA A 181 5.46 -5.50 3.78
C ALA A 181 6.83 -5.80 3.15
N ILE A 182 7.48 -4.81 2.53
CA ILE A 182 8.85 -4.93 1.99
C ILE A 182 9.86 -5.16 3.11
N HIS A 183 9.74 -4.42 4.21
CA HIS A 183 10.64 -4.54 5.36
C HIS A 183 10.62 -5.97 5.92
N GLN A 184 9.42 -6.55 6.06
CA GLN A 184 9.17 -7.90 6.58
C GLN A 184 9.39 -9.02 5.54
N ASP A 185 9.78 -8.70 4.31
CA ASP A 185 9.99 -9.67 3.21
C ASP A 185 8.70 -10.46 2.83
N HIS A 186 7.53 -9.81 2.92
CA HIS A 186 6.25 -10.39 2.51
C HIS A 186 6.05 -10.24 1.00
N LYS A 187 6.74 -11.05 0.20
CA LYS A 187 6.77 -10.92 -1.27
C LYS A 187 5.40 -11.05 -1.94
N SER A 188 4.57 -11.99 -1.51
CA SER A 188 3.21 -12.14 -2.06
C SER A 188 2.32 -10.96 -1.70
N ASP A 189 2.47 -10.38 -0.51
CA ASP A 189 1.71 -9.18 -0.13
C ASP A 189 2.19 -7.96 -0.93
N VAL A 190 3.51 -7.83 -1.15
CA VAL A 190 4.11 -6.75 -1.94
C VAL A 190 3.67 -6.80 -3.41
N ASP A 191 3.74 -7.97 -4.06
CA ASP A 191 3.30 -8.14 -5.45
C ASP A 191 1.82 -7.75 -5.60
N TYR A 192 0.95 -8.26 -4.72
CA TYR A 192 -0.47 -7.91 -4.71
C TYR A 192 -0.71 -6.40 -4.54
N LEU A 193 -0.04 -5.77 -3.55
CA LEU A 193 -0.20 -4.35 -3.29
C LEU A 193 0.28 -3.49 -4.47
N LEU A 194 1.35 -3.90 -5.18
CA LEU A 194 1.88 -3.17 -6.33
C LEU A 194 1.01 -3.34 -7.59
N THR A 195 0.37 -4.50 -7.79
CA THR A 195 -0.40 -4.78 -9.01
C THR A 195 -1.86 -4.36 -8.92
N GLU A 196 -2.50 -4.55 -7.75
CA GLU A 196 -3.95 -4.38 -7.60
C GLU A 196 -4.34 -2.98 -7.09
N HIS A 197 -3.39 -2.18 -6.59
CA HIS A 197 -3.66 -0.92 -5.92
C HIS A 197 -2.75 0.22 -6.38
N ASN A 198 -3.26 1.46 -6.33
CA ASN A 198 -2.49 2.64 -6.70
C ASN A 198 -1.62 3.14 -5.53
N GLN A 199 -0.47 2.51 -5.39
CA GLN A 199 0.46 2.78 -4.28
C GLN A 199 1.08 4.18 -4.35
N LYS A 200 1.07 4.89 -3.22
CA LYS A 200 1.77 6.18 -3.04
C LYS A 200 3.28 5.99 -2.81
N LEU A 201 3.99 5.59 -3.86
CA LEU A 201 5.41 5.21 -3.83
C LEU A 201 6.38 6.34 -3.40
N HIS A 202 5.97 7.60 -3.51
CA HIS A 202 6.77 8.78 -3.10
C HIS A 202 6.76 9.03 -1.58
N LYS A 203 5.93 8.31 -0.82
CA LYS A 203 5.75 8.55 0.61
C LYS A 203 6.99 8.09 1.38
N GLY A 204 7.59 9.02 2.14
CA GLY A 204 8.68 8.72 3.06
C GLY A 204 8.18 8.02 4.32
N ASN A 205 9.03 7.16 4.90
CA ASN A 205 8.69 6.27 6.01
C ASN A 205 9.70 6.44 7.15
N GLY A 206 9.20 6.34 8.39
CA GLY A 206 10.03 6.45 9.59
C GLY A 206 10.77 7.78 9.71
N SER A 207 11.85 7.80 10.49
CA SER A 207 12.65 9.00 10.73
C SER A 207 13.67 9.28 9.62
N SER A 208 14.01 8.25 8.84
CA SER A 208 14.86 8.38 7.65
C SER A 208 14.12 9.00 6.48
N ASN A 209 12.78 9.10 6.53
CA ASN A 209 11.95 9.57 5.41
C ASN A 209 12.22 8.78 4.11
N GLU A 210 12.62 7.52 4.23
CA GLU A 210 12.95 6.67 3.09
C GLU A 210 11.67 6.22 2.36
N THR A 211 11.68 6.30 1.03
CA THR A 211 10.61 5.71 0.22
C THR A 211 10.78 4.20 0.09
N VAL A 212 9.76 3.52 -0.45
CA VAL A 212 9.86 2.07 -0.75
C VAL A 212 10.98 1.75 -1.75
N LEU A 213 11.28 2.67 -2.67
CA LEU A 213 12.41 2.52 -3.60
C LEU A 213 13.76 2.60 -2.88
N HIS A 214 13.91 3.49 -1.89
CA HIS A 214 15.12 3.54 -1.08
C HIS A 214 15.36 2.20 -0.36
N LEU A 215 14.31 1.63 0.24
CA LEU A 215 14.40 0.36 0.94
C LEU A 215 14.75 -0.80 -0.01
N ALA A 216 14.07 -0.90 -1.16
CA ALA A 216 14.33 -1.94 -2.16
C ALA A 216 15.79 -1.92 -2.65
N VAL A 217 16.30 -0.71 -2.93
CA VAL A 217 17.69 -0.50 -3.35
C VAL A 217 18.68 -0.84 -2.23
N SER A 218 18.42 -0.42 -0.99
CA SER A 218 19.27 -0.74 0.17
C SER A 218 19.34 -2.25 0.46
N LYS A 219 18.28 -3.01 0.12
CA LYS A 219 18.25 -4.48 0.20
C LYS A 219 18.94 -5.17 -0.99
N ASN A 220 19.38 -4.41 -2.00
CA ASN A 220 19.94 -4.92 -3.26
C ASN A 220 19.03 -5.95 -3.95
N ASP A 221 17.70 -5.71 -3.89
CA ASP A 221 16.68 -6.58 -4.47
C ASP A 221 16.28 -6.07 -5.87
N LEU A 222 16.95 -6.60 -6.90
CA LEU A 222 16.72 -6.22 -8.30
C LEU A 222 15.29 -6.47 -8.75
N ASP A 223 14.69 -7.59 -8.35
CA ASP A 223 13.34 -7.96 -8.78
C ASP A 223 12.32 -7.00 -8.16
N LEU A 224 12.48 -6.66 -6.88
CA LEU A 224 11.64 -5.67 -6.23
C LEU A 224 11.81 -4.26 -6.83
N VAL A 225 13.04 -3.84 -7.14
CA VAL A 225 13.29 -2.54 -7.79
C VAL A 225 12.61 -2.50 -9.16
N ARG A 226 12.72 -3.58 -9.93
CA ARG A 226 12.03 -3.72 -11.22
C ARG A 226 10.52 -3.67 -11.05
N ASP A 227 9.97 -4.42 -10.10
CA ASP A 227 8.53 -4.45 -9.83
C ASP A 227 7.99 -3.06 -9.46
N ILE A 228 8.72 -2.31 -8.63
CA ILE A 228 8.34 -0.94 -8.28
C ILE A 228 8.34 -0.05 -9.54
N LEU A 229 9.37 -0.13 -10.39
CA LEU A 229 9.56 0.78 -11.53
C LEU A 229 8.73 0.43 -12.78
N GLU A 230 8.43 -0.85 -12.97
CA GLU A 230 7.78 -1.36 -14.19
C GLU A 230 6.35 -1.87 -13.95
N LYS A 231 6.07 -2.55 -12.83
CA LYS A 231 4.73 -3.12 -12.59
C LYS A 231 3.75 -2.11 -12.01
N SER A 232 4.20 -1.01 -11.40
CA SER A 232 3.31 0.01 -10.83
C SER A 232 2.58 0.80 -11.93
N SER A 233 1.53 0.21 -12.50
CA SER A 233 0.80 0.74 -13.66
C SER A 233 0.18 2.12 -13.45
N TYR A 234 -0.06 2.51 -12.19
CA TYR A 234 -0.79 3.73 -11.83
C TYR A 234 0.11 4.95 -11.56
N THR A 235 1.39 4.77 -11.23
CA THR A 235 2.28 5.87 -10.84
C THR A 235 3.53 5.89 -11.71
N SER A 236 3.71 6.97 -12.47
CA SER A 236 4.93 7.17 -13.27
C SER A 236 6.19 7.16 -12.39
N PRO A 237 7.25 6.41 -12.75
CA PRO A 237 8.54 6.41 -12.06
C PRO A 237 9.11 7.80 -11.78
N HIS A 238 8.92 8.74 -12.70
CA HIS A 238 9.39 10.13 -12.57
C HIS A 238 8.88 10.84 -11.31
N THR A 239 7.74 10.42 -10.76
CA THR A 239 7.14 11.03 -9.56
C THR A 239 7.89 10.66 -8.27
N TYR A 240 8.60 9.53 -8.23
CA TYR A 240 9.23 9.05 -6.99
C TYR A 240 10.69 8.63 -7.14
N ILE A 241 11.21 8.43 -8.35
CA ILE A 241 12.59 7.95 -8.57
C ILE A 241 13.66 8.91 -8.00
N ASN A 242 13.34 10.20 -7.99
CA ASN A 242 14.19 11.27 -7.45
C ASN A 242 13.71 11.78 -6.09
N ALA A 243 12.82 11.05 -5.41
CA ALA A 243 12.42 11.37 -4.05
C ALA A 243 13.66 11.35 -3.13
N ARG A 244 13.65 12.22 -2.11
CA ARG A 244 14.78 12.40 -1.20
C ARG A 244 14.42 11.96 0.21
N ASP A 245 15.33 11.22 0.85
CA ASP A 245 15.27 10.86 2.26
C ASP A 245 15.58 12.08 3.16
N SER A 246 15.72 11.86 4.47
CA SER A 246 16.04 12.93 5.45
C SER A 246 17.48 13.47 5.36
N GLY A 247 18.38 12.75 4.70
CA GLY A 247 19.76 13.15 4.35
C GLY A 247 19.86 13.80 2.96
N PRO A 248 18.77 14.41 2.48
CA PRO A 248 18.47 14.66 1.08
C PRO A 248 18.98 13.68 0.01
N ARG A 249 19.14 12.39 0.32
CA ARG A 249 19.67 11.36 -0.58
C ARG A 249 18.56 10.77 -1.44
N THR A 250 18.87 10.47 -2.69
CA THR A 250 18.00 9.69 -3.58
C THR A 250 18.29 8.19 -3.46
N ALA A 251 17.46 7.34 -4.06
CA ALA A 251 17.70 5.89 -4.12
C ALA A 251 19.10 5.56 -4.69
N LEU A 252 19.59 6.34 -5.65
CA LEU A 252 20.94 6.18 -6.22
C LEU A 252 22.06 6.46 -5.20
N HIS A 253 21.88 7.43 -4.29
CA HIS A 253 22.83 7.64 -3.19
C HIS A 253 22.83 6.45 -2.23
N ASN A 254 21.67 5.86 -1.95
CA ASN A 254 21.56 4.67 -1.10
C ASN A 254 22.21 3.45 -1.75
N LEU A 255 22.07 3.28 -3.07
CA LEU A 255 22.76 2.22 -3.83
C LEU A 255 24.27 2.32 -3.62
N VAL A 256 24.86 3.50 -3.86
CA VAL A 256 26.30 3.73 -3.67
C VAL A 256 26.72 3.55 -2.20
N SER A 257 25.89 4.01 -1.27
CA SER A 257 26.16 3.87 0.17
C SER A 257 26.18 2.40 0.63
N SER A 258 25.30 1.56 0.09
CA SER A 258 25.19 0.14 0.45
C SER A 258 26.45 -0.67 0.08
N LEU A 259 27.10 -0.31 -1.03
CA LEU A 259 28.34 -0.93 -1.50
C LEU A 259 29.56 -0.58 -0.65
N CYS A 260 29.45 0.48 0.13
CA CYS A 260 30.57 1.14 0.78
C CYS A 260 30.49 1.07 2.31
N LEU A 261 29.73 0.14 2.89
CA LEU A 261 29.63 -0.03 4.34
C LEU A 261 30.91 -0.68 4.92
N PRO A 262 31.47 -0.16 6.03
CA PRO A 262 32.84 -0.44 6.45
C PRO A 262 33.00 -1.70 7.32
N TYR A 263 31.92 -2.41 7.62
CA TYR A 263 31.92 -3.47 8.63
C TYR A 263 31.15 -4.67 8.15
N GLY A 264 31.83 -5.80 7.91
CA GLY A 264 31.40 -7.20 8.13
C GLY A 264 30.05 -7.72 7.59
N TYR A 265 29.17 -6.86 7.11
CA TYR A 265 27.94 -7.17 6.43
C TYR A 265 28.31 -7.29 4.97
N HIS A 266 28.26 -8.53 4.49
CA HIS A 266 28.41 -8.96 3.11
C HIS A 266 28.49 -7.82 2.08
N ILE A 267 29.61 -7.75 1.34
CA ILE A 267 29.59 -7.22 -0.03
C ILE A 267 28.30 -7.79 -0.66
N PRO A 268 27.41 -6.98 -1.26
CA PRO A 268 26.19 -7.52 -1.84
C PRO A 268 26.58 -8.75 -2.66
N GLY A 269 26.05 -9.91 -2.26
CA GLY A 269 26.55 -11.22 -2.69
C GLY A 269 26.55 -11.39 -4.22
N ASP A 270 25.87 -10.47 -4.92
CA ASP A 270 25.93 -10.27 -6.34
C ASP A 270 26.05 -8.77 -6.69
N LEU A 271 27.27 -8.32 -6.97
CA LEU A 271 27.56 -6.97 -7.48
C LEU A 271 26.94 -6.71 -8.87
N ASN A 272 26.64 -7.77 -9.64
CA ASN A 272 25.96 -7.59 -10.92
C ASN A 272 24.54 -7.06 -10.71
N LYS A 273 23.83 -7.52 -9.67
CA LYS A 273 22.52 -6.95 -9.32
C LYS A 273 22.59 -5.45 -9.04
N THR A 274 23.63 -4.99 -8.35
CA THR A 274 23.82 -3.56 -8.10
C THR A 274 24.02 -2.78 -9.39
N PHE A 275 24.80 -3.32 -10.34
CA PHE A 275 24.97 -2.72 -11.65
C PHE A 275 23.66 -2.69 -12.45
N ASP A 276 22.88 -3.77 -12.39
CA ASP A 276 21.58 -3.86 -13.05
C ASP A 276 20.58 -2.88 -12.41
N ILE A 277 20.59 -2.70 -11.09
CA ILE A 277 19.79 -1.69 -10.40
C ILE A 277 20.19 -0.28 -10.82
N LEU A 278 21.50 0.01 -10.95
CA LEU A 278 21.97 1.29 -11.46
C LEU A 278 21.45 1.56 -12.88
N ASP A 279 21.56 0.58 -13.77
CA ASP A 279 21.09 0.70 -15.14
C ASP A 279 19.58 0.93 -15.18
N LEU A 280 18.81 0.20 -14.37
CA LEU A 280 17.37 0.31 -14.29
C LEU A 280 16.94 1.69 -13.74
N LEU A 281 17.58 2.17 -12.67
CA LEU A 281 17.35 3.53 -12.16
C LEU A 281 17.66 4.59 -13.22
N SER A 282 18.77 4.44 -13.94
CA SER A 282 19.19 5.40 -14.98
C SER A 282 18.22 5.43 -16.15
N GLN A 283 17.76 4.27 -16.62
CA GLN A 283 16.77 4.14 -17.70
C GLN A 283 15.43 4.80 -17.37
N HIS A 284 15.05 4.81 -16.09
CA HIS A 284 13.81 5.43 -15.62
C HIS A 284 13.96 6.89 -15.17
N GLY A 285 15.11 7.54 -15.45
CA GLY A 285 15.31 8.97 -15.23
C GLY A 285 15.78 9.35 -13.83
N ALA A 286 16.51 8.46 -13.13
CA ALA A 286 17.19 8.83 -11.91
C ALA A 286 18.23 9.93 -12.18
N ASN A 287 18.20 10.98 -11.36
CA ASN A 287 19.14 12.08 -11.45
C ASN A 287 20.50 11.65 -10.89
N ILE A 288 21.44 11.37 -11.78
CA ILE A 288 22.82 10.97 -11.48
C ILE A 288 23.64 12.06 -10.77
N ASP A 289 23.21 13.32 -10.88
CA ASP A 289 23.84 14.49 -10.27
C ASP A 289 23.04 15.04 -9.08
N ALA A 290 22.08 14.27 -8.57
CA ALA A 290 21.34 14.66 -7.38
C ALA A 290 22.33 14.93 -6.22
N LEU A 291 22.07 15.96 -5.43
CA LEU A 291 22.93 16.33 -4.30
C LEU A 291 22.37 15.78 -3.01
N ASP A 292 23.21 15.35 -2.07
CA ASP A 292 22.82 15.05 -0.69
C ASP A 292 22.91 16.31 0.22
N MET A 293 22.73 16.13 1.54
CA MET A 293 22.87 17.21 2.52
C MET A 293 24.27 17.85 2.59
N SER A 294 25.29 17.17 2.07
CA SER A 294 26.68 17.62 2.02
C SER A 294 27.05 18.15 0.63
N PHE A 295 26.07 18.39 -0.24
CA PHE A 295 26.27 18.76 -1.65
C PHE A 295 27.07 17.72 -2.46
N ARG A 296 27.05 16.46 -2.03
CA ARG A 296 27.74 15.38 -2.73
C ARG A 296 26.79 14.75 -3.74
N THR A 297 27.29 14.51 -4.96
CA THR A 297 26.62 13.61 -5.91
C THR A 297 26.86 12.14 -5.53
N PRO A 298 26.10 11.18 -6.11
CA PRO A 298 26.44 9.77 -6.01
C PRO A 298 27.91 9.46 -6.36
N LEU A 299 28.48 10.14 -7.37
CA LEU A 299 29.89 10.00 -7.73
C LEU A 299 30.83 10.53 -6.63
N HIS A 300 30.53 11.67 -6.01
CA HIS A 300 31.30 12.15 -4.85
C HIS A 300 31.32 11.12 -3.72
N MET A 301 30.17 10.52 -3.40
CA MET A 301 30.08 9.50 -2.37
C MET A 301 30.91 8.27 -2.73
N LEU A 302 30.85 7.81 -3.98
CA LEU A 302 31.64 6.68 -4.48
C LEU A 302 33.14 6.96 -4.36
N LEU A 303 33.60 8.11 -4.86
CA LEU A 303 35.02 8.49 -4.84
C LEU A 303 35.54 8.67 -3.42
N SER A 304 34.83 9.43 -2.58
CA SER A 304 35.21 9.67 -1.18
C SER A 304 35.39 8.34 -0.42
N ARG A 305 34.47 7.39 -0.62
CA ARG A 305 34.55 6.06 0.02
C ARG A 305 35.65 5.20 -0.57
N THR A 306 35.83 5.20 -1.89
CA THR A 306 36.89 4.43 -2.58
C THR A 306 38.29 4.89 -2.14
N LEU A 307 38.52 6.20 -2.08
CA LEU A 307 39.78 6.79 -1.64
C LEU A 307 40.06 6.49 -0.16
N ASN A 308 39.04 6.63 0.70
CA ASN A 308 39.17 6.29 2.12
C ASN A 308 39.48 4.80 2.30
N ARG A 309 38.77 3.90 1.60
CA ARG A 309 39.01 2.46 1.69
C ARG A 309 40.41 2.09 1.20
N LYS A 310 40.90 2.71 0.12
CA LYS A 310 42.25 2.48 -0.41
C LYS A 310 43.33 2.89 0.58
N ARG A 311 43.05 3.93 1.37
CA ARG A 311 43.95 4.42 2.41
C ARG A 311 44.01 3.49 3.63
N PHE A 312 42.88 2.91 4.05
CA PHE A 312 42.81 2.15 5.30
C PHE A 312 42.87 0.62 5.12
N TRP A 313 42.40 0.08 3.99
CA TRP A 313 42.29 -1.37 3.73
C TRP A 313 42.57 -1.73 2.25
N PRO A 314 43.83 -1.62 1.79
CA PRO A 314 44.20 -1.82 0.38
C PRO A 314 44.05 -3.27 -0.11
N GLU A 315 44.16 -4.29 0.76
CA GLU A 315 44.10 -5.70 0.36
C GLU A 315 42.66 -6.16 0.00
N GLU A 316 41.63 -5.60 0.63
CA GLU A 316 40.22 -5.93 0.36
C GLU A 316 39.68 -5.35 -0.95
N LEU A 317 40.23 -4.21 -1.40
CA LEU A 317 39.78 -3.51 -2.61
C LEU A 317 40.06 -4.26 -3.92
N SER A 318 41.00 -5.20 -3.90
CA SER A 318 41.30 -6.06 -5.06
C SER A 318 40.09 -6.88 -5.53
N THR A 319 39.05 -7.00 -4.70
CA THR A 319 37.88 -7.86 -4.94
C THR A 319 36.61 -7.13 -5.36
N ILE A 320 36.54 -5.79 -5.24
CA ILE A 320 35.34 -5.03 -5.56
C ILE A 320 35.62 -4.17 -6.81
N PRO A 321 34.92 -4.42 -7.93
CA PRO A 321 35.09 -3.66 -9.17
C PRO A 321 34.37 -2.31 -9.08
N LEU A 322 34.73 -1.47 -8.10
CA LEU A 322 34.21 -0.11 -7.95
C LEU A 322 34.50 0.73 -9.21
N ASP A 323 35.58 0.40 -9.92
CA ASP A 323 35.93 0.97 -11.22
C ASP A 323 34.77 0.81 -12.22
N ARG A 324 34.08 -0.35 -12.24
CA ARG A 324 32.93 -0.56 -13.14
C ARG A 324 31.74 0.32 -12.78
N LEU A 325 31.51 0.61 -11.49
CA LEU A 325 30.42 1.51 -11.08
C LEU A 325 30.74 2.95 -11.44
N MET A 326 31.99 3.34 -11.22
CA MET A 326 32.51 4.65 -11.60
C MET A 326 32.40 4.84 -13.11
N ASP A 327 32.83 3.86 -13.91
CA ASP A 327 32.71 3.88 -15.36
C ASP A 327 31.25 4.03 -15.81
N LYS A 328 30.31 3.33 -15.16
CA LYS A 328 28.88 3.46 -15.46
C LYS A 328 28.32 4.85 -15.15
N LEU A 329 28.67 5.44 -14.00
CA LEU A 329 28.26 6.81 -13.68
C LEU A 329 28.84 7.81 -14.68
N LEU A 330 30.13 7.68 -15.03
CA LEU A 330 30.77 8.51 -16.04
C LEU A 330 30.12 8.36 -17.42
N GLN A 331 29.78 7.13 -17.83
CA GLN A 331 29.06 6.85 -19.08
C GLN A 331 27.64 7.41 -19.08
N ALA A 332 26.98 7.47 -17.93
CA ALA A 332 25.68 8.11 -17.78
C ALA A 332 25.75 9.65 -17.91
N GLY A 333 26.96 10.23 -17.94
CA GLY A 333 27.17 11.66 -18.13
C GLY A 333 27.19 12.47 -16.83
N THR A 334 27.56 11.85 -15.71
CA THR A 334 27.66 12.53 -14.41
C THR A 334 28.61 13.73 -14.48
N GLU A 335 28.19 14.86 -13.91
CA GLU A 335 29.02 16.05 -13.77
C GLU A 335 30.14 15.82 -12.75
N VAL A 336 31.37 16.05 -13.19
CA VAL A 336 32.59 15.79 -12.40
C VAL A 336 33.12 17.03 -11.68
N ASN A 337 32.62 18.22 -12.01
CA ASN A 337 33.07 19.50 -11.45
C ASN A 337 32.12 20.07 -10.40
N THR A 338 31.03 19.37 -10.10
CA THR A 338 30.18 19.71 -8.95
C THR A 338 31.05 19.70 -7.70
N LYS A 339 30.85 20.67 -6.80
CA LYS A 339 31.62 20.78 -5.56
C LYS A 339 30.77 20.42 -4.36
N ASP A 340 31.36 19.66 -3.44
CA ASP A 340 30.74 19.41 -2.14
C ASP A 340 30.84 20.63 -1.19
N PHE A 341 30.34 20.51 0.04
CA PHE A 341 30.43 21.59 1.04
C PHE A 341 31.86 21.97 1.44
N GLN A 342 32.86 21.10 1.16
CA GLN A 342 34.28 21.36 1.39
C GLN A 342 34.95 22.00 0.16
N GLY A 343 34.23 22.11 -0.96
CA GLY A 343 34.73 22.67 -2.21
C GLY A 343 35.58 21.70 -3.03
N MET A 344 35.56 20.40 -2.70
CA MET A 344 36.27 19.34 -3.43
C MET A 344 35.53 18.91 -4.68
#